data_AF-A0A923DY15-F1
#
_entry.id   AF-A0A923DY15-F1
#
_cell.length_a   1.000
_cell.length_b   1.000
_cell.length_c   1.000
_cell.angle_alpha   90.00
_cell.angle_beta   90.00
_cell.angle_gamma   90.00
#
_symmetry.space_group_name_H-M   'P 1'
#
loop_
_entity.id
_entity.type
_entity.pdbx_description
1 polymer ?
#
loop_
_entity_poly.entity_id
_entity_poly.type
_entity_poly.pdbx_seq_one_letter_code
_entity_poly.pdbx_strand_id
1 'polypeptide(L)'
;MPSIDISAYQTKKKPSNKQDTTKSIFELFNTDIRFGDNYQLPDKKKVAFYSELSTLIKSGIDIKTSLDLVSESFEKEADKILFNQIKNQVIEGQSLSETLEKTNKFSPYEYYSIRIGEETGRSAEILQELFLYFKRKIAQKRKITSAITYPIIVLSTSFGAIFFMVKFVVPMFGDVFIRFGGKLPYLTQLIINISEGFDHYFYFGLILLLLAAIFYFTQRSTARFKKQAALLTLKIPIIGSIVQKVYLARFANTMRLLVGTDTPLLQSLTLVKQMINFYPIVFSLQQAETDIMHGKSLSVSLGQHTFYPSKFIQLIRIAEEVNQLEHFFEQLSNQYTEEVEYQTNAIGSLLEPLIIIVLGLVVGVILIAMYLPMFQMSNSF
;
A
#
# COMPACT_ATOMS: atom_id res chain seq x y z
N MET A 1 9.55 -19.86 70.48
CA MET A 1 9.81 -19.91 69.02
C MET A 1 9.14 -18.69 68.39
N PRO A 2 9.86 -17.79 67.72
CA PRO A 2 9.24 -16.62 67.09
C PRO A 2 8.55 -17.04 65.78
N SER A 3 7.34 -16.54 65.58
CA SER A 3 6.53 -16.74 64.37
C SER A 3 7.18 -16.04 63.18
N ILE A 4 7.43 -16.79 62.11
CA ILE A 4 7.95 -16.27 60.85
C ILE A 4 6.85 -15.44 60.19
N ASP A 5 7.11 -14.14 60.03
CA ASP A 5 6.23 -13.20 59.36
C ASP A 5 6.37 -13.37 57.83
N ILE A 6 5.31 -13.87 57.20
CA ILE A 6 5.27 -14.24 55.77
C ILE A 6 4.77 -13.06 54.90
N SER A 7 4.54 -11.89 55.50
CA SER A 7 4.06 -10.69 54.79
C SER A 7 5.04 -10.15 53.74
N ALA A 8 6.33 -10.51 53.82
CA ALA A 8 7.35 -10.08 52.86
C ALA A 8 7.38 -10.87 51.54
N TYR A 9 6.62 -11.97 51.41
CA TYR A 9 6.62 -12.83 50.20
C TYR A 9 5.45 -12.59 49.22
N GLN A 10 4.69 -11.51 49.38
CA GLN A 10 3.77 -11.06 48.34
C GLN A 10 4.53 -10.32 47.23
N THR A 11 5.18 -11.09 46.37
CA THR A 11 5.69 -10.58 45.09
C THR A 11 4.51 -10.03 44.29
N LYS A 12 4.56 -8.72 44.01
CA LYS A 12 3.68 -8.02 43.07
C LYS A 12 3.65 -8.77 41.74
N LYS A 13 2.62 -9.60 41.51
CA LYS A 13 2.24 -10.03 40.15
C LYS A 13 1.74 -8.80 39.40
N LYS A 14 2.65 -8.13 38.69
CA LYS A 14 2.29 -7.25 37.56
C LYS A 14 1.48 -8.12 36.58
N PRO A 15 0.25 -7.75 36.19
CA PRO A 15 -0.40 -8.45 35.09
C PRO A 15 0.45 -8.21 33.84
N SER A 16 1.10 -9.27 33.37
CA SER A 16 1.79 -9.30 32.08
C SER A 16 0.73 -9.12 31.00
N ASN A 17 0.56 -7.88 30.54
CA ASN A 17 -0.38 -7.53 29.49
C ASN A 17 0.15 -8.03 28.13
N LYS A 18 0.03 -9.34 27.88
CA LYS A 18 0.40 -9.98 26.60
C LYS A 18 -0.48 -9.51 25.43
N GLN A 19 -1.61 -8.84 25.69
CA GLN A 19 -2.45 -8.26 24.66
C GLN A 19 -1.92 -6.90 24.14
N ASP A 20 -1.18 -6.14 24.94
CA ASP A 20 -0.62 -4.84 24.53
C ASP A 20 0.59 -4.98 23.61
N THR A 21 1.43 -6.01 23.77
CA THR A 21 2.58 -6.23 22.89
C THR A 21 2.18 -6.63 21.48
N THR A 22 1.12 -7.44 21.32
CA THR A 22 0.54 -7.70 19.99
C THR A 22 -0.05 -6.42 19.39
N LYS A 23 -0.82 -5.62 20.15
CA LYS A 23 -1.34 -4.33 19.65
C LYS A 23 -0.22 -3.38 19.25
N SER A 24 0.85 -3.30 20.03
CA SER A 24 2.04 -2.47 19.75
C SER A 24 2.76 -2.87 18.47
N ILE A 25 2.92 -4.17 18.19
CA ILE A 25 3.52 -4.64 16.93
C ILE A 25 2.60 -4.32 15.74
N PHE A 26 1.28 -4.54 15.89
CA PHE A 26 0.31 -4.15 14.86
C PHE A 26 0.30 -2.63 14.62
N GLU A 27 0.48 -1.81 15.66
CA GLU A 27 0.62 -0.35 15.55
C GLU A 27 1.94 0.06 14.90
N LEU A 28 3.03 -0.68 15.12
CA LEU A 28 4.32 -0.48 14.45
C LEU A 28 4.26 -0.78 12.94
N PHE A 29 3.49 -1.80 12.52
CA PHE A 29 3.25 -2.07 11.10
C PHE A 29 2.27 -1.08 10.44
N ASN A 30 1.47 -0.38 11.23
CA ASN A 30 0.52 0.63 10.76
C ASN A 30 1.04 2.06 10.95
N THR A 31 2.16 2.24 11.64
CA THR A 31 2.92 3.48 11.66
C THR A 31 3.75 3.49 10.41
N ASP A 32 3.47 4.47 9.56
CA ASP A 32 4.30 4.70 8.41
C ASP A 32 5.69 5.15 8.90
N ILE A 33 6.67 4.24 8.85
CA ILE A 33 8.07 4.55 9.11
C ILE A 33 8.52 5.51 8.00
N ARG A 34 8.83 6.75 8.36
CA ARG A 34 9.01 7.86 7.40
C ARG A 34 10.29 8.63 7.73
N PHE A 35 11.26 8.59 6.81
CA PHE A 35 12.55 9.31 6.87
C PHE A 35 12.59 10.39 5.77
N GLY A 36 12.91 11.64 6.14
CA GLY A 36 13.22 12.76 5.22
C GLY A 36 12.23 13.93 5.22
N ASP A 37 12.70 15.12 4.83
CA ASP A 37 11.98 16.42 4.91
C ASP A 37 10.87 16.62 3.86
N ASN A 38 10.92 15.91 2.73
CA ASN A 38 9.95 16.02 1.63
C ASN A 38 8.73 15.09 1.82
N TYR A 39 8.06 15.30 2.94
CA TYR A 39 7.08 14.37 3.46
C TYR A 39 5.64 14.82 3.21
N GLN A 40 4.78 13.95 2.65
CA GLN A 40 3.34 14.20 2.52
C GLN A 40 2.62 14.05 3.87
N LEU A 41 1.62 14.90 4.14
CA LEU A 41 0.76 14.81 5.32
C LEU A 41 0.10 13.42 5.42
N PRO A 42 0.04 12.77 6.60
CA PRO A 42 -0.64 11.50 6.77
C PRO A 42 -2.09 11.53 6.28
N ASP A 43 -2.52 10.48 5.58
CA ASP A 43 -3.89 10.36 5.05
C ASP A 43 -4.95 10.54 6.15
N LYS A 44 -4.70 10.07 7.39
CA LYS A 44 -5.61 10.27 8.53
C LYS A 44 -5.84 11.75 8.86
N LYS A 45 -4.78 12.57 8.81
CA LYS A 45 -4.87 14.02 9.08
C LYS A 45 -5.56 14.74 7.93
N LYS A 46 -5.34 14.28 6.69
CA LYS A 46 -6.06 14.75 5.50
C LYS A 46 -7.56 14.50 5.62
N VAL A 47 -7.97 13.32 6.10
CA VAL A 47 -9.38 13.02 6.37
C VAL A 47 -9.99 14.00 7.36
N ALA A 48 -9.32 14.27 8.49
CA ALA A 48 -9.80 15.25 9.48
C ALA A 48 -9.92 16.65 8.85
N PHE A 49 -8.84 17.13 8.24
CA PHE A 49 -8.79 18.44 7.56
C PHE A 49 -9.92 18.61 6.54
N TYR A 50 -10.07 17.68 5.59
CA TYR A 50 -11.08 17.78 4.54
C TYR A 50 -12.50 17.60 5.07
N SER A 51 -12.71 16.75 6.07
CA SER A 51 -14.03 16.54 6.68
C SER A 51 -14.53 17.78 7.40
N GLU A 52 -13.69 18.36 8.27
CA GLU A 52 -14.05 19.53 9.05
C GLU A 52 -14.21 20.76 8.16
N LEU A 53 -13.25 21.01 7.25
CA LEU A 53 -13.32 22.15 6.34
C LEU A 53 -14.53 22.06 5.39
N SER A 54 -14.84 20.88 4.85
CA SER A 54 -16.05 20.63 4.05
C SER A 54 -17.32 20.96 4.85
N THR A 55 -17.39 20.49 6.10
CA THR A 55 -18.58 20.67 6.96
C THR A 55 -18.81 22.15 7.29
N LEU A 56 -17.76 22.88 7.63
CA LEU A 56 -17.85 24.30 7.98
C LEU A 56 -18.26 25.16 6.77
N ILE A 57 -17.61 24.95 5.62
CA ILE A 57 -17.94 25.69 4.39
C ILE A 57 -19.36 25.37 3.92
N LYS A 58 -19.79 24.10 3.98
CA LYS A 58 -21.19 23.71 3.68
C LYS A 58 -22.20 24.36 4.62
N SER A 59 -21.79 24.68 5.84
CA SER A 59 -22.63 25.36 6.83
C SER A 59 -22.68 26.88 6.61
N GLY A 60 -22.04 27.40 5.55
CA GLY A 60 -21.99 28.82 5.23
C GLY A 60 -20.96 29.62 6.02
N ILE A 61 -20.08 28.95 6.76
CA ILE A 61 -18.98 29.61 7.47
C ILE A 61 -17.92 30.03 6.45
N ASP A 62 -17.41 31.25 6.58
CA ASP A 62 -16.38 31.77 5.68
C ASP A 62 -15.07 30.97 5.79
N ILE A 63 -14.26 30.99 4.73
CA ILE A 63 -13.02 30.19 4.64
C ILE A 63 -12.02 30.53 5.74
N LYS A 64 -11.93 31.80 6.15
CA LYS A 64 -10.99 32.25 7.18
C LYS A 64 -11.38 31.66 8.53
N THR A 65 -12.63 31.84 8.94
CA THR A 65 -13.15 31.26 10.20
C THR A 65 -13.06 29.74 10.17
N SER A 66 -13.37 29.12 9.02
CA SER A 66 -13.28 27.67 8.88
C SER A 66 -11.85 27.14 9.07
N LEU A 67 -10.85 27.79 8.45
CA LEU A 67 -9.44 27.42 8.61
C LEU A 67 -8.91 27.67 10.03
N ASP A 68 -9.43 28.68 10.72
CA ASP A 68 -9.10 28.95 12.13
C ASP A 68 -9.54 27.80 13.03
N LEU A 69 -10.82 27.43 12.96
CA LEU A 69 -11.40 26.31 13.71
C LEU A 69 -10.71 24.98 13.41
N VAL A 70 -10.43 24.71 12.14
CA VAL A 70 -9.71 23.49 11.72
C VAL A 70 -8.27 23.50 12.24
N SER A 71 -7.59 24.65 12.30
CA SER A 71 -6.23 24.71 12.83
C SER A 71 -6.17 24.40 14.33
N GLU A 72 -7.21 24.77 15.08
CA GLU A 72 -7.33 24.53 16.52
C GLU A 72 -7.65 23.07 16.86
N SER A 73 -8.29 22.32 15.95
CA SER A 73 -8.67 20.92 16.16
C SER A 73 -7.48 19.94 16.16
N PHE A 74 -6.33 20.32 15.58
CA PHE A 74 -5.13 19.48 15.57
C PHE A 74 -4.37 19.55 16.89
N GLU A 75 -4.15 18.40 17.55
CA GLU A 75 -3.47 18.36 18.85
C GLU A 75 -1.95 18.63 18.78
N LYS A 76 -1.28 18.19 17.69
CA LYS A 76 0.18 18.28 17.59
C LYS A 76 0.64 19.65 17.14
N GLU A 77 1.61 20.22 17.86
CA GLU A 77 2.16 21.54 17.58
C GLU A 77 2.66 21.71 16.13
N ALA A 78 3.36 20.71 15.60
CA ALA A 78 3.83 20.73 14.21
C ALA A 78 2.69 20.83 13.18
N ASP A 79 1.53 20.23 13.46
CA ASP A 79 0.36 20.32 12.57
C ASP A 79 -0.32 21.69 12.71
N LYS A 80 -0.44 22.21 13.95
CA LYS A 80 -0.95 23.56 14.19
C LYS A 80 -0.14 24.61 13.45
N ILE A 81 1.19 24.53 13.49
CA ILE A 81 2.09 25.44 12.76
C ILE A 81 1.81 25.38 11.25
N LEU A 82 1.69 24.18 10.69
CA LEU A 82 1.41 23.98 9.26
C LEU A 82 0.05 24.59 8.87
N PHE A 83 -1.01 24.31 9.62
CA PHE A 83 -2.35 24.80 9.28
C PHE A 83 -2.51 26.30 9.57
N ASN A 84 -1.82 26.85 10.57
CA ASN A 84 -1.75 28.30 10.78
C ASN A 84 -1.00 29.00 9.64
N GLN A 85 0.08 28.40 9.13
CA GLN A 85 0.77 28.93 7.95
C GLN A 85 -0.16 28.95 6.73
N ILE A 86 -0.91 27.85 6.50
CA ILE A 86 -1.90 27.77 5.41
C ILE A 86 -2.97 28.86 5.58
N LYS A 87 -3.55 28.97 6.78
CA LYS A 87 -4.55 29.98 7.12
C LYS A 87 -4.05 31.39 6.82
N ASN A 88 -2.86 31.75 7.30
CA ASN A 88 -2.30 33.09 7.12
C ASN A 88 -2.11 33.43 5.64
N GLN A 89 -1.61 32.51 4.82
CA GLN A 89 -1.45 32.74 3.37
C GLN A 89 -2.79 32.93 2.65
N VAL A 90 -3.82 32.18 3.04
CA VAL A 90 -5.18 32.35 2.48
C VAL A 90 -5.78 33.70 2.91
N ILE A 91 -5.57 34.13 4.16
CA ILE A 91 -5.99 35.46 4.64
C ILE A 91 -5.26 36.58 3.89
N GLU A 92 -3.99 36.38 3.53
CA GLU A 92 -3.19 37.29 2.69
C GLU A 92 -3.65 37.33 1.23
N GLY A 93 -4.65 36.53 0.84
CA GLY A 93 -5.29 36.55 -0.47
C GLY A 93 -4.78 35.50 -1.46
N GLN A 94 -3.94 34.55 -1.02
CA GLN A 94 -3.58 33.41 -1.86
C GLN A 94 -4.73 32.40 -1.95
N SER A 95 -4.82 31.67 -3.06
CA SER A 95 -5.77 30.56 -3.17
C SER A 95 -5.36 29.41 -2.24
N LEU A 96 -6.33 28.69 -1.71
CA LEU A 96 -6.12 27.50 -0.90
C LEU A 96 -5.33 26.45 -1.68
N SER A 97 -5.60 26.28 -2.99
CA SER A 97 -4.86 25.33 -3.82
C SER A 97 -3.36 25.66 -3.88
N GLU A 98 -2.99 26.90 -4.20
CA GLU A 98 -1.58 27.33 -4.26
C GLU A 98 -0.89 27.24 -2.89
N THR A 99 -1.57 27.66 -1.83
CA THR A 99 -1.05 27.58 -0.46
C THR A 99 -0.74 26.13 -0.08
N LEU A 100 -1.63 25.19 -0.37
CA LEU A 100 -1.41 23.77 -0.08
C LEU A 100 -0.26 23.18 -0.91
N GLU A 101 -0.13 23.57 -2.19
CA GLU A 101 0.97 23.13 -3.06
C GLU A 101 2.33 23.56 -2.51
N LYS A 102 2.47 24.82 -2.08
CA LYS A 102 3.72 25.38 -1.53
C LYS A 102 4.27 24.61 -0.33
N THR A 103 3.41 23.94 0.44
CA THR A 103 3.84 23.15 1.60
C THR A 103 4.61 21.88 1.21
N ASN A 104 4.46 21.39 -0.03
CA ASN A 104 4.91 20.06 -0.47
C ASN A 104 4.35 18.88 0.37
N LYS A 105 3.34 19.13 1.23
CA LYS A 105 2.69 18.12 2.08
C LYS A 105 1.48 17.48 1.38
N PHE A 106 0.95 18.12 0.34
CA PHE A 106 -0.23 17.68 -0.42
C PHE A 106 0.18 17.17 -1.80
N SER A 107 -0.60 16.24 -2.34
CA SER A 107 -0.34 15.63 -3.64
C SER A 107 -0.89 16.48 -4.79
N PRO A 108 -0.40 16.29 -6.02
CA PRO A 108 -0.96 16.95 -7.20
C PRO A 108 -2.48 16.70 -7.35
N TYR A 109 -2.95 15.52 -6.96
CA TYR A 109 -4.38 15.20 -6.93
C TYR A 109 -5.18 16.18 -6.07
N GLU A 110 -4.68 16.50 -4.87
CA GLU A 110 -5.32 17.43 -3.95
C GLU A 110 -5.27 18.87 -4.49
N TYR A 111 -4.11 19.30 -4.99
CA TYR A 111 -3.93 20.61 -5.61
C TYR A 111 -4.95 20.88 -6.72
N TYR A 112 -4.97 20.01 -7.75
CA TYR A 112 -5.87 20.20 -8.89
C TYR A 112 -7.34 20.11 -8.48
N SER A 113 -7.70 19.18 -7.59
CA SER A 113 -9.08 19.06 -7.10
C SER A 113 -9.55 20.38 -6.47
N ILE A 114 -8.77 20.93 -5.53
CA ILE A 114 -9.13 22.14 -4.79
C ILE A 114 -9.19 23.33 -5.72
N ARG A 115 -8.23 23.45 -6.64
CA ARG A 115 -8.21 24.51 -7.64
C ARG A 115 -9.49 24.54 -8.48
N ILE A 116 -9.98 23.38 -8.91
CA ILE A 116 -11.26 23.29 -9.64
C ILE A 116 -12.41 23.73 -8.75
N GLY A 117 -12.42 23.32 -7.48
CA GLY A 117 -13.42 23.78 -6.51
C GLY A 117 -13.44 25.30 -6.36
N GLU A 118 -12.27 25.93 -6.37
CA GLU A 118 -12.12 27.39 -6.31
C GLU A 118 -12.59 28.07 -7.61
N GLU A 119 -12.19 27.55 -8.77
CA GLU A 119 -12.55 28.09 -10.09
C GLU A 119 -14.05 27.93 -10.40
N THR A 120 -14.67 26.85 -9.92
CA THR A 120 -16.10 26.52 -10.16
C THR A 120 -17.03 26.99 -9.05
N GLY A 121 -16.49 27.49 -7.93
CA GLY A 121 -17.27 27.83 -6.73
C GLY A 121 -17.82 26.62 -5.97
N ARG A 122 -17.37 25.39 -6.29
CA ARG A 122 -17.84 24.13 -5.69
C ARG A 122 -16.86 23.55 -4.66
N SER A 123 -16.09 24.40 -3.98
CA SER A 123 -15.09 23.98 -2.97
C SER A 123 -15.65 23.02 -1.91
N ALA A 124 -16.88 23.26 -1.43
CA ALA A 124 -17.57 22.40 -0.47
C ALA A 124 -17.74 20.95 -0.96
N GLU A 125 -18.11 20.77 -2.23
CA GLU A 125 -18.32 19.46 -2.86
C GLU A 125 -16.98 18.75 -3.06
N ILE A 126 -15.98 19.47 -3.58
CA ILE A 126 -14.63 18.95 -3.77
C ILE A 126 -13.98 18.50 -2.46
N LEU A 127 -14.10 19.29 -1.39
CA LEU A 127 -13.53 18.93 -0.09
C LEU A 127 -14.20 17.67 0.48
N GLN A 128 -15.52 17.53 0.30
CA GLN A 128 -16.23 16.31 0.66
C GLN A 128 -15.70 15.09 -0.12
N GLU A 129 -15.44 15.26 -1.40
CA GLU A 129 -14.94 14.21 -2.27
C GLU A 129 -13.51 13.80 -1.92
N LEU A 130 -12.65 14.76 -1.57
CA LEU A 130 -11.32 14.48 -1.03
C LEU A 130 -11.39 13.72 0.30
N PHE A 131 -12.31 14.10 1.19
CA PHE A 131 -12.58 13.35 2.43
C PHE A 131 -12.97 11.90 2.13
N LEU A 132 -13.95 11.67 1.25
CA LEU A 132 -14.41 10.33 0.88
C LEU A 132 -13.31 9.51 0.22
N TYR A 133 -12.53 10.13 -0.67
CA TYR A 133 -11.38 9.51 -1.33
C TYR A 133 -10.35 9.02 -0.31
N PHE A 134 -9.88 9.88 0.61
CA PHE A 134 -8.89 9.47 1.60
C PHE A 134 -9.46 8.48 2.63
N LYS A 135 -10.75 8.58 2.98
CA LYS A 135 -11.43 7.59 3.82
C LYS A 135 -11.42 6.20 3.17
N ARG A 136 -11.77 6.11 1.88
CA ARG A 136 -11.71 4.86 1.08
C ARG A 136 -10.26 4.36 0.96
N LYS A 137 -9.31 5.25 0.67
CA LYS A 137 -7.87 4.92 0.57
C LYS A 137 -7.33 4.30 1.87
N ILE A 138 -7.68 4.86 3.03
CA ILE A 138 -7.28 4.31 4.33
C ILE A 138 -7.92 2.94 4.56
N ALA A 139 -9.21 2.78 4.25
CA ALA A 139 -9.91 1.51 4.39
C ALA A 139 -9.28 0.41 3.51
N GLN A 140 -8.99 0.72 2.25
CA GLN A 140 -8.30 -0.17 1.31
C GLN A 140 -6.89 -0.52 1.80
N LYS A 141 -6.10 0.48 2.21
CA LYS A 141 -4.76 0.25 2.77
C LYS A 141 -4.84 -0.68 3.98
N ARG A 142 -5.76 -0.43 4.91
CA ARG A 142 -5.96 -1.28 6.10
C ARG A 142 -6.28 -2.71 5.70
N LYS A 143 -7.18 -2.92 4.74
CA LYS A 143 -7.57 -4.25 4.25
C LYS A 143 -6.39 -5.00 3.63
N ILE A 144 -5.61 -4.32 2.78
CA ILE A 144 -4.39 -4.87 2.17
C ILE A 144 -3.36 -5.21 3.27
N THR A 145 -3.09 -4.28 4.18
CA THR A 145 -2.12 -4.50 5.27
C THR A 145 -2.54 -5.68 6.15
N SER A 146 -3.81 -5.76 6.53
CA SER A 146 -4.34 -6.86 7.34
C SER A 146 -4.23 -8.21 6.64
N ALA A 147 -4.51 -8.28 5.33
CA ALA A 147 -4.38 -9.52 4.54
C ALA A 147 -2.92 -10.01 4.46
N ILE A 148 -1.95 -9.11 4.52
CA ILE A 148 -0.52 -9.43 4.41
C ILE A 148 0.15 -9.65 5.78
N THR A 149 -0.39 -9.07 6.85
CA THR A 149 0.25 -9.13 8.18
C THR A 149 0.35 -10.57 8.71
N TYR A 150 -0.71 -11.37 8.59
CA TYR A 150 -0.69 -12.76 9.06
C TYR A 150 0.38 -13.60 8.32
N PRO A 151 0.42 -13.62 6.96
CA PRO A 151 1.50 -14.28 6.22
C PRO A 151 2.90 -13.86 6.67
N ILE A 152 3.15 -12.56 6.85
CA ILE A 152 4.47 -12.06 7.26
C ILE A 152 4.86 -12.59 8.64
N ILE A 153 3.95 -12.57 9.62
CA ILE A 153 4.24 -13.05 10.96
C ILE A 153 4.58 -14.54 10.95
N VAL A 154 3.73 -15.36 10.30
CA VAL A 154 3.91 -16.81 10.25
C VAL A 154 5.17 -17.19 9.48
N LEU A 155 5.43 -16.55 8.34
CA LEU A 155 6.66 -16.81 7.57
C LEU A 155 7.88 -16.38 8.36
N SER A 156 7.87 -15.20 8.99
CA SER A 156 9.01 -14.72 9.78
C SER A 156 9.35 -15.66 10.94
N THR A 157 8.37 -16.09 11.72
CA THR A 157 8.59 -17.04 12.82
C THR A 157 9.02 -18.42 12.33
N SER A 158 8.42 -18.90 11.24
CA SER A 158 8.74 -20.21 10.66
C SER A 158 10.13 -20.24 10.03
N PHE A 159 10.50 -19.20 9.26
CA PHE A 159 11.86 -19.05 8.73
C PHE A 159 12.87 -18.94 9.86
N GLY A 160 12.57 -18.20 10.94
CA GLY A 160 13.43 -18.15 12.12
C GLY A 160 13.65 -19.52 12.76
N ALA A 161 12.58 -20.31 12.93
CA ALA A 161 12.65 -21.66 13.46
C ALA A 161 13.42 -22.62 12.54
N ILE A 162 13.15 -22.59 11.24
CA ILE A 162 13.86 -23.39 10.23
C ILE A 162 15.35 -23.03 10.20
N PHE A 163 15.67 -21.74 10.21
CA PHE A 163 17.05 -21.26 10.25
C PHE A 163 17.77 -21.78 11.49
N PHE A 164 17.14 -21.70 12.66
CA PHE A 164 17.70 -22.25 13.90
C PHE A 164 17.92 -23.76 13.82
N MET A 165 16.94 -24.52 13.29
CA MET A 165 17.07 -25.96 13.11
C MET A 165 18.23 -26.32 12.18
N VAL A 166 18.30 -25.71 11.00
CA VAL A 166 19.31 -26.00 9.98
C VAL A 166 20.71 -25.59 10.44
N LYS A 167 20.84 -24.44 11.13
CA LYS A 167 22.14 -23.92 11.55
C LYS A 167 22.72 -24.59 12.80
N PHE A 168 21.87 -24.97 13.75
CA PHE A 168 22.34 -25.47 15.05
C PHE A 168 21.97 -26.93 15.31
N VAL A 169 20.74 -27.34 14.97
CA VAL A 169 20.22 -28.66 15.34
C VAL A 169 20.72 -29.73 14.36
N VAL A 170 20.57 -29.52 13.06
CA VAL A 170 20.97 -30.50 12.03
C VAL A 170 22.48 -30.85 12.12
N PRO A 171 23.42 -29.89 12.24
CA PRO A 171 24.84 -30.20 12.35
C PRO A 171 25.19 -30.94 13.64
N MET A 172 24.51 -30.63 14.76
CA MET A 172 24.71 -31.34 16.03
C MET A 172 24.42 -32.84 15.89
N PHE A 173 23.33 -33.22 15.21
CA PHE A 173 23.06 -34.63 14.90
C PHE A 173 24.05 -35.21 13.89
N GLY A 174 24.52 -34.40 12.93
CA GLY A 174 25.55 -34.80 11.98
C GLY A 174 26.87 -35.18 12.68
N ASP A 175 27.32 -34.36 13.63
CA ASP A 175 28.52 -34.61 14.43
C ASP A 175 28.42 -35.89 15.26
N VAL A 176 27.25 -36.14 15.86
CA VAL A 176 26.98 -37.39 16.58
C VAL A 176 27.13 -38.58 15.63
N PHE A 177 26.56 -38.51 14.44
CA PHE A 177 26.62 -39.59 13.45
C PHE A 177 28.04 -39.89 12.95
N ILE A 178 28.84 -38.85 12.67
CA ILE A 178 30.25 -38.99 12.25
C ILE A 178 31.06 -39.69 13.35
N ARG A 179 30.80 -39.39 14.63
CA ARG A 179 31.49 -40.04 15.77
C ARG A 179 31.21 -41.54 15.87
N PHE A 180 30.06 -42.00 15.38
CA PHE A 180 29.73 -43.43 15.27
C PHE A 180 30.29 -44.10 14.01
N GLY A 181 31.13 -43.42 13.22
CA GLY A 181 31.82 -43.97 12.06
C GLY A 181 30.99 -44.07 10.78
N GLY A 182 29.80 -43.46 10.75
CA GLY A 182 28.92 -43.44 9.58
C GLY A 182 29.20 -42.29 8.61
N LYS A 183 28.88 -42.48 7.31
CA LYS A 183 28.84 -41.39 6.31
C LYS A 183 27.45 -40.77 6.24
N LEU A 184 27.35 -39.45 6.39
CA LEU A 184 26.08 -38.74 6.40
C LEU A 184 25.24 -39.04 5.15
N PRO A 185 23.93 -39.29 5.28
CA PRO A 185 23.03 -39.40 4.14
C PRO A 185 23.07 -38.14 3.27
N TYR A 186 22.90 -38.32 1.96
CA TYR A 186 22.95 -37.23 0.97
C TYR A 186 22.04 -36.04 1.33
N LEU A 187 20.83 -36.31 1.83
CA LEU A 187 19.86 -35.28 2.19
C LEU A 187 20.34 -34.41 3.37
N THR A 188 20.91 -35.04 4.40
CA THR A 188 21.46 -34.34 5.57
C THR A 188 22.69 -33.52 5.18
N GLN A 189 23.58 -34.08 4.35
CA GLN A 189 24.75 -33.37 3.85
C GLN A 189 24.37 -32.14 3.02
N LEU A 190 23.34 -32.25 2.17
CA LEU A 190 22.86 -31.13 1.36
C LEU A 190 22.36 -29.96 2.22
N ILE A 191 21.65 -30.25 3.31
CA ILE A 191 21.16 -29.22 4.25
C ILE A 191 22.33 -28.54 4.98
N ILE A 192 23.33 -29.31 5.42
CA ILE A 192 24.53 -28.76 6.07
C ILE A 192 25.30 -27.85 5.09
N ASN A 193 25.51 -28.30 3.85
CA ASN A 193 26.17 -27.50 2.82
C ASN A 193 25.43 -26.19 2.53
N ILE A 194 24.10 -26.21 2.52
CA ILE A 194 23.28 -24.99 2.39
C ILE A 194 23.50 -24.07 3.59
N SER A 195 23.51 -24.62 4.81
CA SER A 195 23.76 -23.87 6.05
C SER A 195 25.13 -23.17 6.05
N GLU A 196 26.18 -23.85 5.61
CA GLU A 196 27.53 -23.28 5.51
C GLU A 196 27.60 -22.21 4.41
N GLY A 197 26.89 -22.41 3.29
CA GLY A 197 26.75 -21.42 2.23
C GLY A 197 26.08 -20.13 2.69
N PHE A 198 25.14 -20.19 3.64
CA PHE A 198 24.49 -18.99 4.17
C PHE A 198 25.49 -18.00 4.75
N ASP A 199 26.51 -18.44 5.50
CA ASP A 199 27.48 -17.53 6.13
C ASP A 199 28.39 -16.84 5.09
N HIS A 200 28.68 -17.50 3.96
CA HIS A 200 29.51 -16.92 2.90
C HIS A 200 28.71 -15.99 1.96
N TYR A 201 27.48 -16.36 1.60
CA TYR A 201 26.65 -15.60 0.65
C TYR A 201 25.78 -14.53 1.31
N PHE A 202 25.61 -14.53 2.64
CA PHE A 202 24.80 -13.52 3.34
C PHE A 202 25.30 -12.09 3.10
N TYR A 203 26.61 -11.86 3.22
CA TYR A 203 27.21 -10.55 2.98
C TYR A 203 27.07 -10.12 1.50
N PHE A 204 27.23 -11.06 0.56
CA PHE A 204 27.04 -10.79 -0.86
C PHE A 204 25.58 -10.43 -1.18
N GLY A 205 24.61 -11.16 -0.59
CA GLY A 205 23.18 -10.88 -0.72
C GLY A 205 22.79 -9.53 -0.14
N LEU A 206 23.36 -9.14 1.01
CA LEU A 206 23.15 -7.82 1.62
C LEU A 206 23.65 -6.69 0.70
N ILE A 207 24.84 -6.85 0.12
CA ILE A 207 25.42 -5.88 -0.83
C ILE A 207 24.56 -5.77 -2.09
N LEU A 208 24.12 -6.90 -2.65
CA LEU A 208 23.24 -6.94 -3.82
C LEU A 208 21.92 -6.20 -3.55
N LEU A 209 21.31 -6.44 -2.38
CA LEU A 209 20.06 -5.81 -1.97
C LEU A 209 20.23 -4.29 -1.79
N LEU A 210 21.36 -3.87 -1.22
CA LEU A 210 21.69 -2.46 -1.04
C LEU A 210 21.93 -1.76 -2.39
N LEU A 211 22.64 -2.40 -3.33
CA LEU A 211 22.82 -1.90 -4.69
C LEU A 211 21.49 -1.80 -5.45
N ALA A 212 20.63 -2.82 -5.32
CA ALA A 212 19.29 -2.80 -5.91
C ALA A 212 18.42 -1.68 -5.34
N ALA A 213 18.50 -1.43 -4.03
CA ALA A 213 17.80 -0.33 -3.38
C ALA A 213 18.31 1.04 -3.89
N ILE A 214 19.62 1.24 -3.96
CA ILE A 214 20.22 2.48 -4.50
C ILE A 214 19.79 2.68 -5.96
N PHE A 215 19.87 1.64 -6.80
CA PHE A 215 19.43 1.71 -8.19
C PHE A 215 17.94 2.07 -8.31
N TYR A 216 17.09 1.47 -7.49
CA TYR A 216 15.67 1.79 -7.46
C TYR A 216 15.42 3.25 -7.05
N PHE A 217 16.03 3.72 -5.96
CA PHE A 217 15.84 5.08 -5.46
C PHE A 217 16.38 6.15 -6.42
N THR A 218 17.48 5.87 -7.12
CA THR A 218 18.06 6.78 -8.11
C THR A 218 17.25 6.84 -9.40
N GLN A 219 16.67 5.72 -9.84
CA GLN A 219 15.98 5.64 -11.14
C GLN A 219 14.47 5.82 -11.09
N ARG A 220 13.84 5.79 -9.91
CA ARG A 220 12.36 5.85 -9.77
C ARG A 220 11.70 7.09 -10.37
N SER A 221 12.43 8.20 -10.50
CA SER A 221 11.92 9.46 -11.07
C SER A 221 12.01 9.51 -12.60
N THR A 222 12.86 8.68 -13.22
CA THR A 222 13.11 8.68 -14.66
C THR A 222 11.89 8.18 -15.45
N ALA A 223 11.48 8.91 -16.49
CA ALA A 223 10.33 8.55 -17.33
C ALA A 223 10.44 7.15 -17.96
N ARG A 224 11.65 6.75 -18.39
CA ARG A 224 11.94 5.41 -18.91
C ARG A 224 11.70 4.32 -17.86
N PHE A 225 12.15 4.55 -16.63
CA PHE A 225 11.95 3.61 -15.53
C PHE A 225 10.46 3.49 -15.18
N LYS A 226 9.73 4.60 -15.07
CA LYS A 226 8.28 4.59 -14.82
C LYS A 226 7.51 3.79 -15.89
N LYS A 227 7.86 3.97 -17.16
CA LYS A 227 7.29 3.20 -18.27
C LYS A 227 7.58 1.71 -18.12
N GLN A 228 8.85 1.33 -17.96
CA GLN A 228 9.24 -0.08 -17.86
C GLN A 228 8.65 -0.75 -16.62
N ALA A 229 8.71 -0.09 -15.47
CA ALA A 229 8.15 -0.57 -14.22
C ALA A 229 6.64 -0.80 -14.34
N ALA A 230 5.89 0.14 -14.93
CA ALA A 230 4.46 -0.01 -15.16
C ALA A 230 4.14 -1.22 -16.07
N LEU A 231 4.85 -1.35 -17.19
CA LEU A 231 4.63 -2.45 -18.13
C LEU A 231 5.02 -3.81 -17.55
N LEU A 232 6.10 -3.88 -16.77
CA LEU A 232 6.51 -5.10 -16.07
C LEU A 232 5.49 -5.49 -15.00
N THR A 233 5.03 -4.52 -14.21
CA THR A 233 4.03 -4.75 -13.15
C THR A 233 2.74 -5.32 -13.72
N LEU A 234 2.28 -4.80 -14.87
CA LEU A 234 1.07 -5.29 -15.53
C LEU A 234 1.21 -6.71 -16.10
N LYS A 235 2.44 -7.20 -16.34
CA LYS A 235 2.69 -8.58 -16.81
C LYS A 235 2.70 -9.61 -15.69
N ILE A 236 2.83 -9.19 -14.43
CA ILE A 236 2.85 -10.13 -13.31
C ILE A 236 1.42 -10.68 -13.12
N PRO A 237 1.21 -11.99 -13.19
CA PRO A 237 -0.11 -12.57 -12.99
C PRO A 237 -0.65 -12.20 -11.60
N ILE A 238 -1.97 -12.05 -11.47
CA ILE A 238 -2.67 -11.62 -10.25
C ILE A 238 -2.39 -10.14 -9.89
N ILE A 239 -1.13 -9.77 -9.63
CA ILE A 239 -0.71 -8.41 -9.24
C ILE A 239 -1.03 -7.40 -10.33
N GLY A 240 -0.67 -7.68 -11.58
CA GLY A 240 -0.91 -6.79 -12.72
C GLY A 240 -2.39 -6.50 -12.90
N SER A 241 -3.25 -7.51 -12.72
CA SER A 241 -4.70 -7.35 -12.80
C SER A 241 -5.24 -6.44 -11.69
N ILE A 242 -4.75 -6.57 -10.45
CA ILE A 242 -5.16 -5.70 -9.34
C ILE A 242 -4.70 -4.27 -9.59
N VAL A 243 -3.44 -4.09 -9.97
CA VAL A 243 -2.87 -2.76 -10.25
C VAL A 243 -3.65 -2.07 -11.36
N GLN A 244 -3.97 -2.78 -12.44
CA GLN A 244 -4.83 -2.27 -13.51
C GLN A 244 -6.18 -1.81 -12.97
N LYS A 245 -6.87 -2.63 -12.18
CA LYS A 245 -8.19 -2.30 -11.61
C LYS A 245 -8.13 -1.13 -10.62
N VAL A 246 -7.09 -1.03 -9.79
CA VAL A 246 -6.86 0.11 -8.89
C VAL A 246 -6.75 1.41 -9.69
N TYR A 247 -5.99 1.40 -10.79
CA TYR A 247 -5.83 2.58 -11.63
C TYR A 247 -7.09 2.89 -12.46
N LEU A 248 -7.86 1.89 -12.89
CA LEU A 248 -9.17 2.09 -13.54
C LEU A 248 -10.20 2.67 -12.57
N ALA A 249 -10.29 2.17 -11.33
CA ALA A 249 -11.14 2.72 -10.29
C ALA A 249 -10.78 4.19 -10.00
N ARG A 250 -9.49 4.48 -9.87
CA ARG A 250 -9.00 5.85 -9.67
C ARG A 250 -9.35 6.75 -10.85
N PHE A 251 -9.08 6.29 -12.08
CA PHE A 251 -9.42 7.00 -13.31
C PHE A 251 -10.91 7.33 -13.39
N ALA A 252 -11.78 6.34 -13.17
CA ALA A 252 -13.23 6.52 -13.18
C ALA A 252 -13.69 7.49 -12.08
N ASN A 253 -13.16 7.37 -10.86
CA ASN A 253 -13.52 8.29 -9.79
C ASN A 253 -13.12 9.74 -10.09
N THR A 254 -11.92 9.95 -10.63
CA THR A 254 -11.45 11.30 -11.00
C THR A 254 -12.27 11.86 -12.16
N MET A 255 -12.58 11.06 -13.18
CA MET A 255 -13.47 11.49 -14.26
C MET A 255 -14.86 11.84 -13.77
N ARG A 256 -15.47 11.02 -12.91
CA ARG A 256 -16.77 11.33 -12.27
C ARG A 256 -16.73 12.70 -11.59
N LEU A 257 -15.70 12.94 -10.77
CA LEU A 257 -15.56 14.19 -10.03
C LEU A 257 -15.52 15.41 -10.96
N LEU A 258 -14.68 15.35 -12.00
CA LEU A 258 -14.47 16.47 -12.91
C LEU A 258 -15.71 16.73 -13.77
N VAL A 259 -16.28 15.66 -14.34
CA VAL A 259 -17.47 15.77 -15.19
C VAL A 259 -18.69 16.22 -14.38
N GLY A 260 -18.85 15.73 -13.14
CA GLY A 260 -19.95 16.15 -12.26
C GLY A 260 -19.86 17.61 -11.79
N THR A 261 -18.67 18.21 -11.85
CA THR A 261 -18.47 19.66 -11.66
C THR A 261 -18.65 20.48 -12.94
N ASP A 262 -19.27 19.91 -13.98
CA ASP A 262 -19.47 20.53 -15.29
C ASP A 262 -18.15 20.98 -15.96
N THR A 263 -17.01 20.39 -15.58
CA THR A 263 -15.73 20.69 -16.22
C THR A 263 -15.75 20.13 -17.65
N PRO A 264 -15.37 20.93 -18.66
CA PRO A 264 -15.33 20.45 -20.05
C PRO A 264 -14.47 19.19 -20.20
N LEU A 265 -14.96 18.20 -20.94
CA LEU A 265 -14.32 16.87 -21.06
C LEU A 265 -12.82 16.96 -21.37
N LEU A 266 -12.43 17.82 -22.33
CA LEU A 266 -11.03 17.97 -22.72
C LEU A 266 -10.15 18.48 -21.57
N GLN A 267 -10.66 19.45 -20.80
CA GLN A 267 -10.01 19.95 -19.59
C GLN A 267 -9.95 18.87 -18.51
N SER A 268 -11.02 18.08 -18.36
CA SER A 268 -11.04 16.94 -17.43
C SER A 268 -9.92 15.94 -17.76
N LEU A 269 -9.72 15.56 -19.03
CA LEU A 269 -8.67 14.64 -19.43
C LEU A 269 -7.28 15.17 -19.08
N THR A 270 -7.03 16.46 -19.33
CA THR A 270 -5.75 17.11 -18.97
C THR A 270 -5.47 17.06 -17.48
N LEU A 271 -6.49 17.37 -16.66
CA LEU A 271 -6.38 17.34 -15.20
C LEU A 271 -6.13 15.90 -14.70
N VAL A 272 -6.84 14.91 -15.24
CA VAL A 272 -6.66 13.49 -14.87
C VAL A 272 -5.23 13.02 -15.13
N LYS A 273 -4.62 13.40 -16.25
CA LYS A 273 -3.21 13.05 -16.54
C LYS A 273 -2.27 13.55 -15.45
N GLN A 274 -2.46 14.79 -15.01
CA GLN A 274 -1.63 15.42 -13.97
C GLN A 274 -1.87 14.79 -12.60
N MET A 275 -3.10 14.33 -12.34
CA MET A 275 -3.54 13.73 -11.09
C MET A 275 -3.07 12.28 -10.87
N ILE A 276 -3.15 11.40 -11.89
CA ILE A 276 -2.93 9.95 -11.70
C ILE A 276 -1.48 9.53 -11.94
N ASN A 277 -0.72 10.25 -12.79
CA ASN A 277 0.70 10.02 -13.08
C ASN A 277 1.10 8.55 -13.27
N PHE A 278 0.25 7.78 -13.97
CA PHE A 278 0.50 6.38 -14.30
C PHE A 278 0.65 6.23 -15.81
N TYR A 279 1.79 5.68 -16.26
CA TYR A 279 2.20 5.74 -17.66
C TYR A 279 1.12 5.27 -18.66
N PRO A 280 0.48 4.10 -18.49
CA PRO A 280 -0.58 3.65 -19.40
C PRO A 280 -1.75 4.65 -19.54
N ILE A 281 -2.17 5.28 -18.44
CA ILE A 281 -3.25 6.27 -18.43
C ILE A 281 -2.79 7.59 -19.04
N VAL A 282 -1.60 8.08 -18.67
CA VAL A 282 -1.09 9.34 -19.21
C VAL A 282 -0.93 9.26 -20.73
N PHE A 283 -0.39 8.14 -21.22
CA PHE A 283 -0.20 7.91 -22.64
C PHE A 283 -1.54 7.82 -23.40
N SER A 284 -2.51 7.06 -22.87
CA SER A 284 -3.82 6.94 -23.52
C SER A 284 -4.60 8.25 -23.52
N LEU A 285 -4.56 9.01 -22.44
CA LEU A 285 -5.27 10.28 -22.33
C LEU A 285 -4.65 11.37 -23.22
N GLN A 286 -3.33 11.36 -23.41
CA GLN A 286 -2.67 12.26 -24.36
C GLN A 286 -3.13 12.01 -25.80
N GLN A 287 -3.29 10.74 -26.18
CA GLN A 287 -3.86 10.39 -27.48
C GLN A 287 -5.35 10.74 -27.56
N ALA A 288 -6.11 10.51 -26.48
CA ALA A 288 -7.53 10.83 -26.41
C ALA A 288 -7.84 12.31 -26.54
N GLU A 289 -7.06 13.19 -25.91
CA GLU A 289 -7.18 14.64 -26.11
C GLU A 289 -7.04 15.01 -27.59
N THR A 290 -6.02 14.47 -28.26
CA THR A 290 -5.77 14.73 -29.69
C THR A 290 -6.91 14.17 -30.55
N ASP A 291 -7.35 12.95 -30.30
CA ASP A 291 -8.43 12.29 -31.04
C ASP A 291 -9.78 13.03 -30.90
N ILE A 292 -10.10 13.51 -29.70
CA ILE A 292 -11.34 14.25 -29.42
C ILE A 292 -11.32 15.62 -30.09
N MET A 293 -10.17 16.31 -30.11
CA MET A 293 -10.02 17.55 -30.89
C MET A 293 -10.26 17.34 -32.39
N HIS A 294 -10.04 16.14 -32.91
CA HIS A 294 -10.34 15.76 -34.30
C HIS A 294 -11.74 15.15 -34.48
N GLY A 295 -12.61 15.19 -33.45
CA GLY A 295 -14.00 14.75 -33.52
C GLY A 295 -14.25 13.25 -33.28
N LYS A 296 -13.25 12.50 -32.80
CA LYS A 296 -13.49 11.10 -32.35
C LYS A 296 -14.08 11.09 -30.95
N SER A 297 -14.87 10.07 -30.63
CA SER A 297 -15.39 9.86 -29.28
C SER A 297 -14.31 9.36 -28.31
N LEU A 298 -14.50 9.61 -27.01
CA LEU A 298 -13.63 9.13 -25.93
C LEU A 298 -13.57 7.61 -25.93
N SER A 299 -14.71 6.92 -26.10
CA SER A 299 -14.75 5.45 -26.14
C SER A 299 -13.92 4.89 -27.30
N VAL A 300 -13.96 5.52 -28.48
CA VAL A 300 -13.16 5.11 -29.64
C VAL A 300 -11.66 5.33 -29.38
N SER A 301 -11.28 6.45 -28.76
CA SER A 301 -9.86 6.71 -28.49
C SER A 301 -9.29 5.79 -27.41
N LEU A 302 -9.97 5.65 -26.27
CA LEU A 302 -9.54 4.75 -25.21
C LEU A 302 -9.51 3.28 -25.66
N GLY A 303 -10.42 2.88 -26.55
CA GLY A 303 -10.49 1.53 -27.12
C GLY A 303 -9.29 1.12 -27.96
N GLN A 304 -8.44 2.05 -28.39
CA GLN A 304 -7.18 1.75 -29.09
C GLN A 304 -6.09 1.21 -28.15
N HIS A 305 -6.29 1.29 -26.84
CA HIS A 305 -5.30 0.91 -25.84
C HIS A 305 -5.69 -0.35 -25.07
N THR A 306 -4.77 -1.32 -25.00
CA THR A 306 -4.98 -2.61 -24.30
C THR A 306 -5.15 -2.49 -22.77
N PHE A 307 -4.90 -1.30 -22.20
CA PHE A 307 -5.05 -1.04 -20.78
C PHE A 307 -6.52 -1.04 -20.34
N TYR A 308 -7.46 -0.74 -21.23
CA TYR A 308 -8.88 -0.66 -20.90
C TYR A 308 -9.60 -1.95 -21.32
N PRO A 309 -10.24 -2.68 -20.38
CA PRO A 309 -11.04 -3.84 -20.73
C PRO A 309 -12.24 -3.49 -21.62
N SER A 310 -12.67 -4.40 -22.49
CA SER A 310 -13.77 -4.15 -23.42
C SER A 310 -15.06 -3.67 -22.74
N LYS A 311 -15.40 -4.24 -21.57
CA LYS A 311 -16.56 -3.81 -20.77
C LYS A 311 -16.46 -2.35 -20.31
N PHE A 312 -15.25 -1.89 -19.97
CA PHE A 312 -14.98 -0.50 -19.58
C PHE A 312 -15.30 0.46 -20.74
N ILE A 313 -14.79 0.13 -21.94
CA ILE A 313 -15.00 0.92 -23.16
C ILE A 313 -16.48 0.94 -23.57
N GLN A 314 -17.18 -0.20 -23.48
CA GLN A 314 -18.60 -0.30 -23.79
C GLN A 314 -19.45 0.61 -22.90
N LEU A 315 -19.18 0.63 -21.59
CA LEU A 315 -19.90 1.49 -20.66
C LEU A 315 -19.64 2.98 -20.94
N ILE A 316 -18.40 3.36 -21.28
CA ILE A 316 -18.10 4.74 -21.72
C ILE A 316 -18.86 5.08 -23.01
N ARG A 317 -18.92 4.17 -23.98
CA ARG A 317 -19.67 4.41 -25.22
C ARG A 317 -21.15 4.70 -24.93
N ILE A 318 -21.78 3.87 -24.10
CA ILE A 318 -23.18 4.08 -23.70
C ILE A 318 -23.31 5.44 -23.00
N ALA A 319 -22.38 5.75 -22.10
CA ALA A 319 -22.38 7.02 -21.38
C ALA A 319 -22.27 8.25 -22.29
N GLU A 320 -21.49 8.17 -23.37
CA GLU A 320 -21.41 9.21 -24.40
C GLU A 320 -22.73 9.32 -25.19
N GLU A 321 -23.31 8.18 -25.60
CA GLU A 321 -24.55 8.14 -26.39
C GLU A 321 -25.75 8.72 -25.62
N VAL A 322 -25.86 8.45 -24.31
CA VAL A 322 -26.93 9.00 -23.47
C VAL A 322 -26.56 10.30 -22.77
N ASN A 323 -25.36 10.83 -23.00
CA ASN A 323 -24.80 12.02 -22.33
C ASN A 323 -24.85 11.95 -20.79
N GLN A 324 -24.50 10.79 -20.22
CA GLN A 324 -24.49 10.53 -18.77
C GLN A 324 -23.11 10.04 -18.30
N LEU A 325 -22.05 10.73 -18.72
CA LEU A 325 -20.66 10.37 -18.35
C LEU A 325 -20.45 10.27 -16.84
N GLU A 326 -20.97 11.21 -16.05
CA GLU A 326 -20.82 11.21 -14.58
C GLU A 326 -21.35 9.91 -13.95
N HIS A 327 -22.61 9.55 -14.25
CA HIS A 327 -23.27 8.36 -13.70
C HIS A 327 -22.51 7.07 -14.05
N PHE A 328 -22.09 6.91 -15.30
CA PHE A 328 -21.35 5.71 -15.71
C PHE A 328 -19.92 5.67 -15.16
N PHE A 329 -19.24 6.81 -15.00
CA PHE A 329 -17.95 6.86 -14.31
C PHE A 329 -18.09 6.55 -12.81
N GLU A 330 -19.19 6.92 -12.17
CA GLU A 330 -19.51 6.47 -10.81
C GLU A 330 -19.68 4.96 -10.75
N GLN A 331 -20.49 4.39 -11.63
CA GLN A 331 -20.71 2.95 -11.70
C GLN A 331 -19.40 2.18 -11.94
N LEU A 332 -18.56 2.65 -12.86
CA LEU A 332 -17.24 2.10 -13.12
C LEU A 332 -16.33 2.19 -11.89
N SER A 333 -16.28 3.35 -11.23
CA SER A 333 -15.49 3.55 -10.01
C SER A 333 -15.87 2.55 -8.92
N ASN A 334 -17.18 2.40 -8.66
CA ASN A 334 -17.69 1.49 -7.65
C ASN A 334 -17.42 0.02 -8.02
N GLN A 335 -17.72 -0.39 -9.27
CA GLN A 335 -17.48 -1.76 -9.73
C GLN A 335 -16.00 -2.15 -9.63
N TYR A 336 -15.09 -1.31 -10.11
CA TYR A 336 -13.65 -1.63 -10.04
C TYR A 336 -13.12 -1.57 -8.60
N THR A 337 -13.68 -0.72 -7.74
CA THR A 337 -13.34 -0.73 -6.30
C THR A 337 -13.76 -2.04 -5.65
N GLU A 338 -14.97 -2.53 -5.91
CA GLU A 338 -15.46 -3.82 -5.41
C GLU A 338 -14.64 -5.00 -5.94
N GLU A 339 -14.27 -4.97 -7.22
CA GLU A 339 -13.42 -6.02 -7.80
C GLU A 339 -12.01 -6.05 -7.17
N VAL A 340 -11.41 -4.89 -6.90
CA VAL A 340 -10.13 -4.79 -6.17
C VAL A 340 -10.28 -5.39 -4.77
N GLU A 341 -11.37 -5.07 -4.09
CA GLU A 341 -11.67 -5.57 -2.76
C GLU A 341 -11.86 -7.09 -2.73
N TYR A 342 -12.59 -7.65 -3.69
CA TYR A 342 -12.79 -9.09 -3.84
C TYR A 342 -11.48 -9.82 -4.11
N GLN A 343 -10.67 -9.32 -5.06
CA GLN A 343 -9.38 -9.93 -5.39
C GLN A 343 -8.39 -9.86 -4.22
N THR A 344 -8.36 -8.75 -3.48
CA THR A 344 -7.51 -8.61 -2.29
C THR A 344 -7.88 -9.66 -1.23
N ASN A 345 -9.17 -9.89 -1.01
CA ASN A 345 -9.65 -10.90 -0.06
C ASN A 345 -9.30 -12.32 -0.52
N ALA A 346 -9.51 -12.63 -1.81
CA ALA A 346 -9.22 -13.95 -2.37
C ALA A 346 -7.72 -14.31 -2.29
N ILE A 347 -6.83 -13.35 -2.47
CA ILE A 347 -5.38 -13.58 -2.29
C ILE A 347 -5.07 -13.90 -0.84
N GLY A 348 -5.65 -13.14 0.10
CA GLY A 348 -5.46 -13.39 1.53
C GLY A 348 -5.86 -14.82 1.93
N SER A 349 -7.03 -15.30 1.45
CA SER A 349 -7.53 -16.63 1.80
C SER A 349 -6.76 -17.77 1.13
N LEU A 350 -6.20 -17.56 -0.07
CA LEU A 350 -5.40 -18.58 -0.76
C LEU A 350 -3.97 -18.69 -0.23
N LEU A 351 -3.42 -17.60 0.32
CA LEU A 351 -2.07 -17.59 0.88
C LEU A 351 -1.93 -18.53 2.08
N GLU A 352 -2.94 -18.64 2.94
CA GLU A 352 -2.86 -19.45 4.16
C GLU A 352 -2.67 -20.96 3.88
N PRO A 353 -3.50 -21.63 3.08
CA PRO A 353 -3.27 -23.03 2.71
C PRO A 353 -1.92 -23.27 2.04
N LEU A 354 -1.50 -22.34 1.17
CA LEU A 354 -0.22 -22.44 0.48
C LEU A 354 0.96 -22.38 1.45
N ILE A 355 0.91 -21.47 2.43
CA ILE A 355 1.93 -21.36 3.49
C ILE A 355 2.00 -22.65 4.29
N ILE A 356 0.86 -23.23 4.68
CA ILE A 356 0.82 -24.49 5.44
C ILE A 356 1.44 -25.63 4.65
N ILE A 357 1.10 -25.77 3.36
CA ILE A 357 1.65 -26.83 2.49
C ILE A 357 3.16 -26.67 2.34
N VAL A 358 3.64 -25.46 2.06
CA VAL A 358 5.07 -25.18 1.88
C VAL A 358 5.84 -25.43 3.17
N LEU A 359 5.36 -24.92 4.30
CA LEU A 359 6.00 -25.13 5.60
C LEU A 359 5.99 -26.61 6.01
N GLY A 360 4.87 -27.30 5.80
CA GLY A 360 4.76 -28.74 6.07
C GLY A 360 5.77 -29.54 5.26
N LEU A 361 5.95 -29.21 3.98
CA LEU A 361 6.95 -29.86 3.12
C LEU A 361 8.37 -29.59 3.63
N VAL A 362 8.71 -28.32 3.90
CA VAL A 362 10.06 -27.95 4.39
C VAL A 362 10.37 -28.61 5.72
N VAL A 363 9.45 -28.55 6.69
CA VAL A 363 9.62 -29.20 7.99
C VAL A 363 9.71 -30.71 7.85
N GLY A 364 8.88 -31.32 6.99
CA GLY A 364 8.94 -32.76 6.70
C GLY A 364 10.31 -33.20 6.15
N VAL A 365 10.87 -32.44 5.20
CA VAL A 365 12.22 -32.70 4.67
C VAL A 365 13.29 -32.62 5.77
N ILE A 366 13.21 -31.61 6.65
CA ILE A 366 14.13 -31.46 7.78
C ILE A 366 14.04 -32.65 8.74
N LEU A 367 12.82 -33.07 9.10
CA LEU A 367 12.61 -34.23 9.97
C LEU A 367 13.20 -35.49 9.35
N ILE A 368 12.95 -35.76 8.06
CA ILE A 368 13.53 -36.92 7.37
C ILE A 368 15.06 -36.85 7.40
N ALA A 369 15.65 -35.67 7.11
CA ALA A 369 17.09 -35.50 7.14
C ALA A 369 17.71 -35.72 8.53
N MET A 370 16.96 -35.44 9.60
CA MET A 370 17.41 -35.68 10.97
C MET A 370 17.26 -37.14 11.40
N TYR A 371 16.18 -37.83 11.02
CA TYR A 371 15.92 -39.21 11.44
C TYR A 371 16.59 -40.27 10.56
N LEU A 372 16.85 -39.96 9.28
CA LEU A 372 17.46 -40.90 8.34
C LEU A 372 18.83 -41.46 8.82
N PRO A 373 19.76 -40.64 9.37
CA PRO A 373 20.99 -41.16 9.95
C PRO A 373 20.73 -42.13 11.11
N MET A 374 19.75 -41.84 11.97
CA MET A 374 19.43 -42.72 13.10
C MET A 374 18.90 -44.10 12.65
N PHE A 375 18.05 -44.14 11.61
CA PHE A 375 17.57 -45.41 11.07
C PHE A 375 18.69 -46.24 10.43
N GLN A 376 19.61 -45.60 9.71
CA GLN A 376 20.75 -46.30 9.11
C GLN A 376 21.69 -46.89 10.18
N MET A 377 21.84 -46.19 11.32
CA MET A 377 22.60 -46.70 12.45
C MET A 377 21.94 -47.95 13.05
N SER A 378 20.62 -47.96 13.22
CA SER A 378 19.88 -49.13 13.75
C SER A 378 19.97 -50.37 12.86
N ASN A 379 20.19 -50.22 11.55
CA ASN A 379 20.33 -51.35 10.62
C ASN A 379 21.78 -51.83 10.45
N SER A 380 22.75 -51.10 11.02
CA SER A 380 24.18 -51.45 10.96
C SER A 380 24.69 -52.15 12.23
N PHE A 381 23.83 -52.24 13.26
CA PHE A 381 23.94 -53.17 14.37
C PHE A 381 22.98 -54.33 14.14
#